data_AF-A0A6V8SAF7-F1
#
_entry.id   AF-A0A6V8SAF7-F1
#
_cell.length_a   1.000
_cell.length_b   1.000
_cell.length_c   1.000
_cell.angle_alpha   90.00
_cell.angle_beta   90.00
_cell.angle_gamma   90.00
#
_symmetry.space_group_name_H-M   'P 1'
#
loop_
_entity.id
_entity.type
_entity.pdbx_description
1 polymer ?
#
loop_
_entity_poly.entity_id
_entity_poly.type
_entity_poly.pdbx_seq_one_letter_code
_entity_poly.pdbx_strand_id
1 'polypeptide(L)'
;MASSSYYYSKYREKKNEVEDYEDNLKDLHKILDNLNYDLGDEISYVNNELDALVNNLNDAVRHNNFFTTKANAFEMKKAKSVDADSQLGASKYALEEEISRINNLRNQAISDRDYYYKKYLEKKAEERAAAEKAAADLLKKML
;
A
#
# COMPACT_ATOMS: atom_id res chain seq x y z
N MET A 1 5.91 -7.45 -38.04
CA MET A 1 4.77 -7.23 -37.12
C MET A 1 4.94 -8.13 -35.90
N ALA A 2 4.57 -7.69 -34.70
CA ALA A 2 4.62 -8.53 -33.51
C ALA A 2 3.57 -9.65 -33.58
N SER A 3 3.94 -10.84 -33.08
CA SER A 3 3.10 -12.04 -33.08
C SER A 3 2.13 -12.09 -31.90
N SER A 4 1.12 -12.96 -31.97
CA SER A 4 0.23 -13.21 -30.82
C SER A 4 1.01 -13.63 -29.58
N SER A 5 2.06 -14.46 -29.74
CA SER A 5 2.92 -14.90 -28.63
C SER A 5 3.64 -13.74 -27.93
N TYR A 6 4.11 -12.73 -28.68
CA TYR A 6 4.72 -11.53 -28.10
C TYR A 6 3.74 -10.78 -27.19
N TYR A 7 2.52 -10.52 -27.70
CA TYR A 7 1.50 -9.80 -26.94
C TYR A 7 1.04 -10.59 -25.71
N TYR A 8 0.94 -11.91 -25.82
CA TYR A 8 0.62 -12.77 -24.68
C TYR A 8 1.72 -12.74 -23.61
N SER A 9 3.01 -12.74 -24.01
CA SER A 9 4.12 -12.61 -23.07
C SER A 9 4.06 -11.29 -22.32
N LYS A 10 3.81 -10.17 -23.02
CA LYS A 10 3.68 -8.84 -22.40
C LYS A 10 2.47 -8.72 -21.49
N TYR A 11 1.35 -9.35 -21.86
CA TYR A 11 0.20 -9.47 -20.96
C TYR A 11 0.58 -10.18 -19.65
N ARG A 12 1.31 -11.30 -19.71
CA ARG A 12 1.72 -12.03 -18.49
C ARG A 12 2.68 -11.21 -17.62
N GLU A 13 3.64 -10.54 -18.23
CA GLU A 13 4.56 -9.62 -17.54
C GLU A 13 3.78 -8.56 -16.76
N LYS A 14 2.84 -7.88 -17.42
CA LYS A 14 2.01 -6.85 -16.78
C LYS A 14 1.02 -7.40 -15.76
N LYS A 15 0.53 -8.62 -15.96
CA LYS A 15 -0.29 -9.30 -14.95
C LYS A 15 0.50 -9.54 -13.66
N ASN A 16 1.70 -10.09 -13.76
CA ASN A 16 2.56 -10.33 -12.60
C ASN A 16 2.93 -9.00 -11.91
N GLU A 17 3.24 -7.97 -12.69
CA GLU A 17 3.56 -6.64 -12.14
C GLU A 17 2.38 -6.04 -11.34
N VAL A 18 1.14 -6.27 -11.77
CA VAL A 18 -0.06 -5.87 -11.00
C VAL A 18 -0.15 -6.64 -9.68
N GLU A 19 0.07 -7.95 -9.70
CA GLU A 19 0.07 -8.80 -8.49
C GLU A 19 1.14 -8.32 -7.49
N ASP A 20 2.36 -8.03 -7.96
CA ASP A 20 3.44 -7.49 -7.13
C ASP A 20 3.06 -6.15 -6.48
N TYR A 21 2.40 -5.24 -7.23
CA TYR A 21 1.92 -3.98 -6.67
C TYR A 21 0.78 -4.16 -5.65
N GLU A 22 -0.11 -5.12 -5.87
CA GLU A 22 -1.20 -5.43 -4.93
C GLU A 22 -0.66 -5.97 -3.60
N ASP A 23 0.34 -6.85 -3.64
CA ASP A 23 1.01 -7.35 -2.44
C ASP A 23 1.75 -6.22 -1.69
N ASN A 24 2.50 -5.38 -2.41
CA ASN A 24 3.17 -4.23 -1.79
C ASN A 24 2.19 -3.25 -1.13
N LEU A 25 1.05 -2.96 -1.78
CA LEU A 25 0.03 -2.09 -1.21
C LEU A 25 -0.59 -2.69 0.05
N LYS A 26 -0.82 -4.00 0.07
CA LYS A 26 -1.35 -4.69 1.25
C LYS A 26 -0.39 -4.56 2.44
N ASP A 27 0.91 -4.75 2.21
CA ASP A 27 1.91 -4.62 3.26
C ASP A 27 2.03 -3.18 3.76
N LEU A 28 2.03 -2.19 2.86
CA LEU A 28 2.09 -0.78 3.25
C LEU A 28 0.85 -0.32 4.02
N HIS A 29 -0.35 -0.74 3.60
CA HIS A 29 -1.57 -0.45 4.33
C HIS A 29 -1.56 -1.07 5.72
N LYS A 30 -1.05 -2.31 5.86
CA LYS A 30 -0.90 -2.94 7.17
C LYS A 30 0.04 -2.15 8.09
N ILE A 31 1.14 -1.63 7.57
CA ILE A 31 2.06 -0.78 8.36
C ILE A 31 1.36 0.52 8.77
N LEU A 32 0.65 1.15 7.85
CA LEU A 32 -0.09 2.39 8.12
C LEU A 32 -1.19 2.19 9.18
N ASP A 33 -1.92 1.08 9.11
CA ASP A 33 -2.96 0.73 10.08
C ASP A 33 -2.35 0.50 11.46
N ASN A 34 -1.26 -0.26 11.57
CA ASN A 34 -0.57 -0.46 12.85
C ASN A 34 -0.08 0.88 13.46
N LEU A 35 0.39 1.81 12.63
CA LEU A 35 0.83 3.13 13.10
C LEU A 35 -0.35 3.99 13.57
N ASN A 36 -1.48 3.97 12.87
CA ASN A 36 -2.62 4.82 13.21
C ASN A 36 -3.46 4.28 14.36
N TYR A 37 -3.60 2.96 14.47
CA TYR A 37 -4.49 2.31 15.43
C TYR A 37 -3.71 1.75 16.61
N ASP A 38 -2.88 0.72 16.41
CA ASP A 38 -2.22 0.01 17.52
C ASP A 38 -1.34 0.96 18.34
N LEU A 39 -0.45 1.71 17.67
CA LEU A 39 0.44 2.65 18.37
C LEU A 39 -0.33 3.85 18.95
N GLY A 40 -1.37 4.31 18.27
CA GLY A 40 -2.24 5.39 18.75
C GLY A 40 -2.96 5.00 20.05
N ASP A 41 -3.49 3.79 20.10
CA ASP A 41 -4.17 3.22 21.27
C ASP A 41 -3.18 2.99 22.42
N GLU A 42 -1.97 2.49 22.15
CA GLU A 42 -0.92 2.35 23.15
C GLU A 42 -0.52 3.69 23.77
N ILE A 43 -0.33 4.74 22.96
CA ILE A 43 -0.03 6.09 23.44
C ILE A 43 -1.17 6.61 24.34
N SER A 44 -2.41 6.39 23.93
CA SER A 44 -3.60 6.77 24.71
C SER A 44 -3.65 6.03 26.06
N TYR A 45 -3.41 4.72 26.03
CA TYR A 45 -3.39 3.87 27.23
C TYR A 45 -2.32 4.32 28.23
N VAL A 46 -1.07 4.48 27.78
CA VAL A 46 0.04 4.94 28.63
C VAL A 46 -0.26 6.33 29.22
N ASN A 47 -0.85 7.23 28.43
CA ASN A 47 -1.23 8.55 28.92
C ASN A 47 -2.30 8.49 30.03
N ASN A 48 -3.28 7.59 29.90
CA ASN A 48 -4.29 7.38 30.95
C ASN A 48 -3.68 6.78 32.24
N GLU A 49 -2.73 5.84 32.11
CA GLU A 49 -2.01 5.29 33.27
C GLU A 49 -1.15 6.35 33.97
N LEU A 50 -0.49 7.22 33.19
CA LEU A 50 0.27 8.34 33.72
C LEU A 50 -0.64 9.32 34.49
N ASP A 51 -1.82 9.64 33.96
CA ASP A 51 -2.79 10.50 34.64
C ASP A 51 -3.24 9.90 35.97
N ALA A 52 -3.55 8.60 35.98
CA ALA A 52 -3.91 7.89 37.20
C ALA A 52 -2.77 7.91 38.24
N LEU A 53 -1.53 7.71 37.80
CA LEU A 53 -0.36 7.75 38.68
C LEU A 53 -0.12 9.15 39.26
N VAL A 54 -0.22 10.20 38.44
CA VAL A 54 -0.07 11.60 38.88
C VAL A 54 -1.14 11.95 39.92
N ASN A 55 -2.39 11.56 39.69
CA ASN A 55 -3.48 11.77 40.64
C ASN A 55 -3.21 11.06 41.98
N ASN A 56 -2.85 9.77 41.95
CA ASN A 56 -2.51 9.02 43.16
C ASN A 56 -1.32 9.63 43.92
N LEU A 57 -0.30 10.09 43.20
CA LEU A 57 0.87 10.72 43.81
C LEU A 57 0.49 12.05 44.46
N ASN A 58 -0.30 12.88 43.77
CA ASN A 58 -0.81 14.15 44.29
C ASN A 58 -1.63 13.95 45.57
N ASP A 59 -2.48 12.93 45.63
CA ASP A 59 -3.24 12.59 46.83
C ASP A 59 -2.33 12.19 48.00
N ALA A 60 -1.30 11.37 47.73
CA ALA A 60 -0.36 10.89 48.73
C ALA A 60 0.53 12.01 49.30
N VAL A 61 0.94 12.96 48.46
CA VAL A 61 1.89 14.02 48.85
C VAL A 61 1.23 15.38 49.04
N ARG A 62 -0.11 15.46 49.08
CA ARG A 62 -0.90 16.71 49.05
C ARG A 62 -0.47 17.78 50.06
N HIS A 63 0.12 17.38 51.19
CA HIS A 63 0.58 18.28 52.25
C HIS A 63 2.04 18.71 52.12
N ASN A 64 2.74 18.26 51.08
CA ASN A 64 4.13 18.59 50.79
C ASN A 64 4.25 19.32 49.45
N ASN A 65 4.28 20.65 49.52
CA ASN A 65 4.33 21.54 48.36
C ASN A 65 5.46 21.21 47.37
N PHE A 66 6.63 20.75 47.85
CA PHE A 66 7.73 20.39 46.95
C PHE A 66 7.38 19.20 46.06
N PHE A 67 6.78 18.15 46.64
CA PHE A 67 6.40 16.96 45.89
C PHE A 67 5.16 17.20 45.01
N THR A 68 4.18 17.98 45.47
CA THR A 68 3.02 18.38 44.64
C THR A 68 3.46 19.15 43.40
N THR A 69 4.40 20.10 43.52
CA THR A 69 4.93 20.82 42.35
C THR A 69 5.65 19.88 41.37
N LYS A 70 6.36 18.86 41.88
CA LYS A 70 7.04 17.87 41.02
C LYS A 70 6.06 16.93 40.32
N ALA A 71 4.99 16.50 41.00
CA ALA A 71 3.93 15.69 40.41
C ALA A 71 3.19 16.44 39.29
N ASN A 72 2.86 17.72 39.49
CA ASN A 72 2.19 18.54 38.47
C ASN A 72 3.06 18.84 37.25
N ALA A 73 4.40 18.79 37.37
CA ALA A 73 5.30 18.98 36.24
C ALA A 73 5.35 17.78 35.28
N PHE A 74 4.73 16.65 35.62
CA PHE A 74 4.79 15.40 34.83
C PHE A 74 3.88 15.42 33.59
N GLU A 75 2.84 16.25 33.58
CA GLU A 75 1.97 16.52 32.42
C GLU A 75 2.77 16.87 31.15
N MET A 76 3.88 17.59 31.31
CA MET A 76 4.73 18.00 30.18
C MET A 76 5.51 16.85 29.52
N LYS A 77 5.52 15.65 30.12
CA LYS A 77 6.26 14.47 29.64
C LYS A 77 5.37 13.36 29.06
N LYS A 78 4.05 13.58 28.96
CA LYS A 78 3.13 12.63 28.35
C LYS A 78 3.54 12.34 26.90
N ALA A 79 3.39 11.08 26.51
CA ALA A 79 3.66 10.67 25.14
C ALA A 79 2.69 11.41 24.22
N LYS A 80 3.23 12.12 23.22
CA LYS A 80 2.39 12.84 22.25
C LYS A 80 1.91 11.85 21.19
N SER A 81 0.86 12.20 20.45
CA SER A 81 0.35 11.36 19.36
C SER A 81 1.44 11.04 18.33
N VAL A 82 1.21 10.01 17.51
CA VAL A 82 2.13 9.63 16.41
C VAL A 82 2.44 10.82 15.49
N ASP A 83 1.46 11.70 15.25
CA ASP A 83 1.64 12.90 14.43
C ASP A 83 2.43 14.03 15.13
N ALA A 84 2.59 13.97 16.45
CA ALA A 84 3.32 14.96 17.23
C ALA A 84 4.81 14.60 17.42
N ASP A 85 5.19 13.35 17.14
CA ASP A 85 6.59 12.99 16.92
C ASP A 85 6.96 13.32 15.47
N SER A 86 7.93 14.21 15.29
CA SER A 86 8.32 14.69 13.95
C SER A 86 8.87 13.60 13.03
N GLN A 87 9.50 12.55 13.58
CA GLN A 87 10.08 11.47 12.78
C GLN A 87 8.99 10.47 12.38
N LEU A 88 8.09 10.13 13.30
CA LEU A 88 6.94 9.28 13.02
C LEU A 88 5.97 9.95 12.05
N GLY A 89 5.68 11.24 12.25
CA GLY A 89 4.85 12.03 11.33
C GLY A 89 5.44 12.08 9.92
N ALA A 90 6.75 12.31 9.79
CA ALA A 90 7.42 12.28 8.48
C ALA A 90 7.39 10.89 7.83
N SER A 91 7.56 9.83 8.62
CA SER A 91 7.51 8.44 8.13
C SER A 91 6.11 8.05 7.66
N LYS A 92 5.07 8.47 8.38
CA LYS A 92 3.66 8.31 7.99
C LYS A 92 3.38 9.01 6.66
N TYR A 93 3.83 10.25 6.51
CA TYR A 93 3.67 10.99 5.26
C TYR A 93 4.36 10.30 4.08
N ALA A 94 5.58 9.81 4.27
CA ALA A 94 6.32 9.05 3.25
C ALA A 94 5.60 7.74 2.87
N LEU A 95 5.00 7.04 3.84
CA LEU A 95 4.19 5.85 3.57
C LEU A 95 2.94 6.19 2.74
N GLU A 96 2.24 7.27 3.07
CA GLU A 96 1.06 7.74 2.33
C GLU A 96 1.40 8.17 0.88
N GLU A 97 2.54 8.83 0.68
CA GLU A 97 3.06 9.16 -0.65
C GLU A 97 3.42 7.90 -1.44
N GLU A 98 4.07 6.93 -0.81
CA GLU A 98 4.47 5.68 -1.46
C GLU A 98 3.26 4.83 -1.86
N ILE A 99 2.24 4.73 -1.00
CA ILE A 99 0.95 4.11 -1.31
C ILE A 99 0.32 4.79 -2.53
N SER A 100 0.32 6.14 -2.57
CA SER A 100 -0.21 6.89 -3.69
C SER A 100 0.56 6.62 -4.99
N ARG A 101 1.90 6.56 -4.91
CA ARG A 101 2.79 6.25 -6.04
C ARG A 101 2.55 4.85 -6.58
N ILE A 102 2.49 3.84 -5.71
CA ILE A 102 2.28 2.44 -6.12
C ILE A 102 0.88 2.25 -6.69
N ASN A 103 -0.15 2.89 -6.13
CA ASN A 103 -1.50 2.87 -6.71
C ASN A 103 -1.51 3.36 -8.16
N ASN A 104 -0.78 4.45 -8.46
CA ASN A 104 -0.67 4.98 -9.82
C ASN A 104 0.03 3.98 -10.76
N LEU A 105 1.14 3.38 -10.31
CA LEU A 105 1.85 2.34 -11.09
C LEU A 105 0.98 1.12 -11.35
N ARG A 106 0.24 0.65 -10.33
CA ARG A 106 -0.72 -0.46 -10.47
C ARG A 106 -1.77 -0.13 -11.54
N ASN A 107 -2.36 1.05 -11.50
CA ASN A 107 -3.38 1.45 -12.47
C ASN A 107 -2.83 1.53 -13.90
N GLN A 108 -1.59 1.99 -14.06
CA GLN A 108 -0.90 1.97 -15.35
C GLN A 108 -0.65 0.53 -15.83
N ALA A 109 -0.14 -0.34 -14.96
CA ALA A 109 0.11 -1.75 -15.28
C ALA A 109 -1.18 -2.50 -15.63
N ILE A 110 -2.31 -2.20 -14.97
CA ILE A 110 -3.64 -2.72 -15.33
C ILE A 110 -4.02 -2.29 -16.75
N SER A 111 -3.85 -1.01 -17.07
CA SER A 111 -4.16 -0.47 -18.41
C SER A 111 -3.30 -1.14 -19.49
N ASP A 112 -2.00 -1.30 -19.24
CA ASP A 112 -1.07 -1.98 -20.14
C ASP A 112 -1.43 -3.46 -20.31
N ARG A 113 -1.73 -4.17 -19.21
CA ARG A 113 -2.17 -5.57 -19.21
C ARG A 113 -3.37 -5.75 -20.13
N ASP A 114 -4.39 -4.91 -19.97
CA ASP A 114 -5.64 -5.00 -20.72
C ASP A 114 -5.40 -4.67 -22.21
N TYR A 115 -4.55 -3.68 -22.49
CA TYR A 115 -4.09 -3.38 -23.85
C TYR A 115 -3.40 -4.59 -24.50
N TYR A 116 -2.43 -5.20 -23.83
CA TYR A 116 -1.68 -6.33 -24.38
C TYR A 116 -2.56 -7.56 -24.58
N TYR A 117 -3.52 -7.80 -23.68
CA TYR A 117 -4.48 -8.88 -23.83
C TYR A 117 -5.37 -8.68 -25.07
N LYS A 118 -5.87 -7.45 -25.26
CA LYS A 118 -6.65 -7.10 -26.47
C LYS A 118 -5.83 -7.32 -27.74
N LYS A 119 -4.57 -6.86 -27.78
CA LYS A 119 -3.68 -7.04 -28.93
C LYS A 119 -3.36 -8.51 -29.21
N TYR A 120 -3.23 -9.32 -28.17
CA TYR A 120 -3.09 -10.76 -28.31
C TYR A 120 -4.30 -11.37 -29.03
N LEU A 121 -5.52 -11.05 -28.61
CA LEU A 121 -6.75 -11.55 -29.23
C LEU A 121 -6.87 -11.13 -30.70
N GLU A 122 -6.61 -9.86 -31.00
CA GLU A 122 -6.60 -9.32 -32.36
C GLU A 122 -5.62 -10.10 -33.25
N LYS A 123 -4.36 -10.23 -32.81
CA LYS A 123 -3.35 -10.95 -33.59
C LYS A 123 -3.63 -12.43 -33.73
N LYS A 124 -4.22 -13.07 -32.71
CA LYS A 124 -4.58 -14.48 -32.79
C LYS A 124 -5.66 -14.73 -33.85
N ALA A 125 -6.61 -13.81 -33.96
CA ALA A 125 -7.65 -13.87 -34.99
C ALA A 125 -7.05 -13.65 -36.40
N GLU A 126 -6.16 -12.67 -36.56
CA GLU A 126 -5.48 -12.42 -37.84
C GLU A 126 -4.64 -13.62 -38.31
N GLU A 127 -3.84 -14.19 -37.40
CA GLU A 127 -3.02 -15.39 -37.68
C GLU A 127 -3.89 -16.57 -38.12
N ARG A 128 -5.05 -16.76 -37.48
CA ARG A 128 -6.00 -17.81 -37.83
C ARG A 128 -6.61 -17.58 -39.22
N ALA A 129 -7.09 -16.38 -39.51
CA ALA A 129 -7.66 -16.04 -40.80
C ALA A 129 -6.63 -16.19 -41.94
N ALA A 130 -5.37 -15.82 -41.69
CA ALA A 130 -4.28 -16.02 -42.64
C ALA A 130 -4.01 -17.51 -42.90
N ALA A 131 -4.02 -18.35 -41.85
CA ALA A 131 -3.84 -19.79 -41.97
C ALA A 131 -4.99 -20.46 -42.74
N GLU A 132 -6.23 -20.08 -42.46
CA GLU A 132 -7.42 -20.58 -43.17
C GLU A 132 -7.38 -20.20 -44.66
N LYS A 133 -7.00 -18.96 -44.97
CA LYS A 133 -6.80 -18.52 -46.37
C LYS A 133 -5.70 -19.31 -47.08
N ALA A 134 -4.55 -19.48 -46.43
CA ALA A 134 -3.44 -20.24 -46.99
C ALA A 134 -3.81 -21.71 -47.27
N ALA A 135 -4.59 -22.33 -46.38
CA ALA A 135 -5.11 -23.68 -46.57
C ALA A 135 -6.07 -23.76 -47.75
N ALA A 136 -6.98 -22.78 -47.90
CA ALA A 136 -7.90 -22.72 -49.03
C ALA A 136 -7.18 -22.53 -50.38
N ASP A 137 -6.14 -21.69 -50.41
CA ASP A 137 -5.35 -21.45 -51.62
C ASP A 137 -4.52 -22.68 -52.03
N LEU A 138 -4.01 -23.46 -51.06
CA LEU A 138 -3.36 -24.75 -51.33
C LEU A 138 -4.33 -25.75 -51.94
N LEU A 139 -5.54 -25.87 -51.38
CA LEU A 139 -6.55 -26.81 -51.85
C LEU A 139 -7.00 -26.50 -53.28
N LYS A 140 -7.13 -25.21 -53.64
CA LYS A 140 -7.41 -24.77 -55.01
C LYS A 140 -6.30 -25.11 -56.02
N LYS A 141 -5.04 -25.18 -55.59
CA LYS A 141 -3.91 -25.54 -56.47
C LYS A 141 -3.80 -27.04 -56.71
N MET A 142 -4.48 -27.85 -55.91
CA MET A 142 -4.47 -29.32 -56.00
C MET A 142 -5.63 -29.89 -56.82
N LEU A 143 -6.56 -29.03 -57.26
CA LEU A 143 -7.70 -29.34 -58.14
C LEU A 143 -7.45 -28.78 -59.53
#